data_AF-A0A4Q2V091-F1
#
_entry.id   AF-A0A4Q2V091-F1
#
_cell.length_a   1.000
_cell.length_b   1.000
_cell.length_c   1.000
_cell.angle_alpha   90.00
_cell.angle_beta   90.00
_cell.angle_gamma   90.00
#
_symmetry.space_group_name_H-M   'P 1'
#
loop_
_entity.id
_entity.type
_entity.pdbx_description
1 polymer ?
#
loop_
_entity_poly.entity_id
_entity_poly.type
_entity_poly.pdbx_seq_one_letter_code
_entity_poly.pdbx_strand_id
1 'polypeptide(L)'
;MWCTVYRLYLEGQRLTPEQARATGVHGWLCKQSKRPETGMPFDCAYLLPAPDAHRLNELIPPLDHCNLQFIRGGLRLNGQDWRVDHQFVRQSWWIVPDGQPTGEIDV
;
A
#
# COMPACT_ATOMS: atom_id res chain seq x y z
N MET A 1 -1.07 -1.74 9.89
CA MET A 1 -2.54 -1.87 10.03
C MET A 1 -2.99 -3.02 9.14
N TRP A 2 -3.86 -3.91 9.60
CA TRP A 2 -4.41 -4.99 8.76
C TRP A 2 -5.46 -4.42 7.82
N CYS A 3 -5.39 -4.74 6.53
CA CYS A 3 -6.30 -4.18 5.54
C CYS A 3 -6.21 -4.91 4.20
N THR A 4 -7.28 -4.74 3.43
CA THR A 4 -7.32 -5.06 2.02
C THR A 4 -6.97 -3.81 1.20
N VAL A 5 -6.01 -3.95 0.30
CA VAL A 5 -5.54 -2.91 -0.59
C VAL A 5 -5.97 -3.23 -2.02
N TYR A 6 -6.57 -2.25 -2.68
CA TYR A 6 -6.95 -2.30 -4.08
C TYR A 6 -6.17 -1.26 -4.87
N ARG A 7 -5.48 -1.67 -5.93
CA ARG A 7 -4.80 -0.74 -6.83
C ARG A 7 -5.85 0.01 -7.64
N LEU A 8 -5.70 1.33 -7.72
CA LEU A 8 -6.55 2.19 -8.56
C LEU A 8 -5.87 2.57 -9.87
N TYR A 9 -4.55 2.41 -9.91
CA TYR A 9 -3.73 2.64 -11.08
C TYR A 9 -2.83 1.43 -11.30
N LEU A 10 -2.56 1.16 -12.56
CA LEU A 10 -1.54 0.24 -13.01
C LEU A 10 -0.81 0.97 -14.12
N GLU A 11 0.51 1.09 -13.98
CA GLU A 11 1.33 1.68 -15.02
C GLU A 11 0.93 3.12 -15.44
N GLY A 12 0.34 3.90 -14.53
CA GLY A 12 -0.09 5.27 -14.79
C GLY A 12 -1.48 5.39 -15.40
N GLN A 13 -2.06 4.26 -15.79
CA GLN A 13 -3.44 4.19 -16.26
C GLN A 13 -4.37 3.92 -15.09
N ARG A 14 -5.50 4.63 -15.06
CA ARG A 14 -6.55 4.41 -14.07
C ARG A 14 -7.29 3.13 -14.41
N LEU A 15 -7.42 2.24 -13.43
CA LEU A 15 -8.17 1.00 -13.56
C LEU A 15 -9.68 1.27 -13.49
N THR A 16 -10.46 0.44 -14.18
CA THR A 16 -11.92 0.39 -13.97
C THR A 16 -12.24 -0.18 -12.59
N PRO A 17 -13.45 0.05 -12.04
CA PRO A 17 -13.85 -0.52 -10.75
C PRO A 17 -13.72 -2.03 -10.68
N GLU A 18 -14.07 -2.74 -11.77
CA GLU A 18 -13.98 -4.20 -11.87
C GLU A 18 -12.53 -4.67 -11.82
N GLN A 19 -11.65 -4.01 -12.57
CA GLN A 19 -10.21 -4.29 -12.56
C GLN A 19 -9.61 -4.01 -11.19
N ALA A 20 -9.94 -2.87 -10.58
CA ALA A 20 -9.45 -2.51 -9.25
C ALA A 20 -9.86 -3.53 -8.19
N ARG A 21 -11.12 -3.99 -8.20
CA ARG A 21 -11.61 -5.03 -7.28
C ARG A 21 -10.85 -6.35 -7.44
N ALA A 22 -10.47 -6.72 -8.67
CA ALA A 22 -9.66 -7.91 -8.93
C ALA A 22 -8.22 -7.80 -8.40
N THR A 23 -7.73 -6.60 -8.08
CA THR A 23 -6.39 -6.38 -7.49
C THR A 23 -6.37 -6.39 -5.96
N GLY A 24 -7.46 -6.82 -5.31
CA GLY A 24 -7.54 -6.86 -3.85
C GLY A 24 -6.46 -7.76 -3.25
N VAL A 25 -5.56 -7.17 -2.46
CA VAL A 25 -4.52 -7.89 -1.73
C VAL A 25 -4.63 -7.57 -0.25
N HIS A 26 -4.67 -8.62 0.56
CA HIS A 26 -4.78 -8.50 2.01
C HIS A 26 -3.41 -8.49 2.67
N GLY A 27 -3.21 -7.64 3.67
CA GLY A 27 -1.97 -7.65 4.44
C GLY A 27 -1.85 -6.53 5.48
N TRP A 28 -0.65 -6.42 6.04
CA TRP A 28 -0.28 -5.40 7.00
C TRP A 28 0.33 -4.18 6.29
N LEU A 29 -0.46 -3.11 6.19
CA LEU A 29 0.01 -1.84 5.65
C LEU A 29 0.94 -1.16 6.64
N CYS A 30 2.12 -0.83 6.14
CA CYS A 30 3.14 -0.07 6.83
C CYS A 30 3.36 1.26 6.11
N LYS A 31 3.49 2.34 6.89
CA LYS A 31 3.98 3.63 6.39
C LYS A 31 5.26 3.98 7.12
N GLN A 32 6.28 4.35 6.36
CA GLN A 32 7.51 4.92 6.86
C GLN A 32 7.59 6.38 6.42
N SER A 33 8.08 7.25 7.31
CA SER A 33 8.29 8.68 7.02
C SER A 33 9.76 9.09 7.03
N LYS A 34 10.66 8.19 7.44
CA LYS A 34 12.10 8.43 7.55
C LYS A 34 12.89 7.18 7.21
N ARG A 35 14.04 7.33 6.56
CA ARG A 35 14.99 6.23 6.32
C ARG A 35 15.58 5.76 7.66
N PRO A 36 15.58 4.44 7.96
CA PRO A 36 16.15 3.94 9.21
C PRO A 36 17.63 4.28 9.37
N GLU A 37 18.40 4.19 8.29
CA GLU A 37 19.85 4.36 8.30
C GLU A 37 20.32 5.81 8.48
N THR A 38 19.61 6.78 7.89
CA THR A 38 20.04 8.19 7.88
C THR A 38 19.10 9.13 8.63
N GLY A 39 17.89 8.68 8.99
CA GLY A 39 16.85 9.54 9.55
C GLY A 39 16.26 10.56 8.57
N MET A 40 16.72 10.58 7.31
CA MET A 40 16.24 11.51 6.29
C MET A 40 14.77 11.27 5.96
N PRO A 41 13.98 12.33 5.68
CA PRO A 41 12.59 12.20 5.26
C PRO A 41 12.44 11.25 4.06
N PHE A 42 11.57 10.27 4.21
CA PHE A 42 11.27 9.29 3.17
C PHE A 42 9.88 8.72 3.44
N ASP A 43 8.88 9.35 2.82
CA ASP A 43 7.50 8.92 2.90
C ASP A 43 7.26 7.77 1.93
N CYS A 44 7.33 6.54 2.42
CA CYS A 44 7.02 5.34 1.64
C CYS A 44 5.95 4.50 2.34
N ALA A 45 5.24 3.70 1.57
CA ALA A 45 4.26 2.76 2.07
C ALA A 45 4.35 1.44 1.31
N TYR A 46 4.16 0.36 2.04
CA TYR A 46 4.29 -1.00 1.54
C TYR A 46 3.35 -1.93 2.30
N LEU A 47 3.02 -3.06 1.68
CA LEU A 47 2.11 -4.05 2.24
C LEU A 47 2.87 -5.34 2.52
N LEU A 48 2.79 -5.82 3.75
CA LEU A 48 3.48 -7.03 4.21
C LEU A 48 2.50 -8.17 4.50
N PRO A 49 2.92 -9.45 4.40
CA PRO A 49 2.09 -10.59 4.77
C PRO A 49 1.84 -10.71 6.26
N ALA A 50 2.68 -10.10 7.11
CA ALA A 50 2.55 -10.12 8.56
C ALA A 50 3.18 -8.86 9.17
N PRO A 51 2.84 -8.48 10.42
CA PRO A 51 3.37 -7.27 11.07
C PRO A 51 4.89 -7.27 11.27
N ASP A 52 5.49 -8.44 11.44
CA ASP A 52 6.91 -8.69 11.70
C ASP A 52 7.69 -9.11 10.44
N ALA A 53 7.01 -9.23 9.30
CA ALA A 53 7.65 -9.64 8.06
C ALA A 53 8.68 -8.61 7.57
N HIS A 54 9.77 -9.11 6.97
CA HIS A 54 10.78 -8.26 6.35
C HIS A 54 10.27 -7.61 5.06
N ARG A 55 10.82 -6.44 4.71
CA ARG A 55 10.47 -5.70 3.48
C ARG A 55 10.70 -6.46 2.18
N LEU A 56 11.55 -7.48 2.17
CA LEU A 56 11.72 -8.32 0.98
C LEU A 56 10.45 -9.13 0.64
N ASN A 57 9.50 -9.21 1.57
CA ASN A 57 8.26 -9.96 1.43
C ASN A 57 7.06 -9.06 1.08
N GLU A 58 7.29 -7.93 0.41
CA GLU A 58 6.22 -7.02 0.01
C GLU A 58 5.22 -7.69 -0.95
N LEU A 59 3.93 -7.56 -0.65
CA LEU A 59 2.85 -8.20 -1.43
C LEU A 59 2.48 -7.43 -2.70
N ILE A 60 2.74 -6.12 -2.70
CA ILE A 60 2.53 -5.23 -3.83
C ILE A 60 3.71 -4.24 -3.89
N PRO A 61 4.05 -3.69 -5.07
CA PRO A 61 5.14 -2.72 -5.21
C PRO A 61 4.99 -1.58 -4.20
N PRO A 62 6.05 -1.09 -3.54
CA PRO A 62 5.95 0.02 -2.61
C PRO A 62 5.57 1.31 -3.34
N LEU A 63 4.90 2.22 -2.62
CA LEU A 63 4.69 3.58 -3.10
C LEU A 63 5.65 4.53 -2.41
N ASP A 64 6.32 5.35 -3.21
CA ASP A 64 7.15 6.45 -2.75
C ASP A 64 6.38 7.78 -2.71
N HIS A 65 6.90 8.73 -1.94
CA HIS A 65 6.30 10.05 -1.72
C HIS A 65 4.82 9.99 -1.32
N CYS A 66 4.54 9.08 -0.38
CA CYS A 66 3.19 8.68 -0.01
C CYS A 66 2.41 9.75 0.75
N ASN A 67 1.15 9.95 0.34
CA ASN A 67 0.17 10.76 1.06
C ASN A 67 -1.12 9.96 1.30
N LEU A 68 -1.49 9.82 2.58
CA LEU A 68 -2.71 9.13 3.01
C LEU A 68 -3.84 10.14 3.28
N GLN A 69 -4.99 9.89 2.69
CA GLN A 69 -6.18 10.74 2.79
C GLN A 69 -7.38 9.92 3.24
N PHE A 70 -8.16 10.44 4.19
CA PHE A 70 -9.47 9.88 4.50
C PHE A 70 -10.47 10.27 3.41
N ILE A 71 -11.20 9.28 2.89
CA ILE A 71 -12.24 9.48 1.90
C ILE A 71 -13.54 8.82 2.38
N ARG A 72 -14.67 9.14 1.74
CA ARG A 72 -15.94 8.46 2.06
C ARG A 72 -15.79 6.96 1.79
N GLY A 73 -15.91 6.15 2.85
CA GLY A 73 -15.85 4.68 2.75
C GLY A 73 -14.46 4.07 2.84
N GLY A 74 -13.42 4.82 3.24
CA GLY A 74 -12.12 4.22 3.54
C GLY A 74 -10.96 5.20 3.48
N LEU A 75 -9.80 4.66 3.14
CA LEU A 75 -8.55 5.40 3.04
C LEU A 75 -8.06 5.39 1.59
N ARG A 76 -7.56 6.53 1.12
CA ARG A 76 -6.86 6.61 -0.15
C ARG A 76 -5.39 6.93 0.09
N LEU A 77 -4.52 6.06 -0.38
CA LEU A 77 -3.09 6.31 -0.39
C LEU A 77 -2.67 6.69 -1.81
N ASN A 78 -2.05 7.85 -1.95
CA ASN A 78 -1.45 8.29 -3.21
C ASN A 78 0.06 8.20 -3.08
N GLY A 79 0.74 7.92 -4.17
CA GLY A 79 2.19 7.92 -4.22
C GLY A 79 2.68 7.74 -5.64
N GLN A 80 3.93 7.35 -5.77
CA GLN A 80 4.59 7.13 -7.04
C GLN A 80 5.16 5.71 -7.06
N ASP A 81 5.05 5.07 -8.22
CA ASP A 81 5.81 3.85 -8.51
C ASP A 81 7.17 4.27 -9.09
N TRP A 82 8.26 3.70 -8.61
CA TRP A 82 9.57 3.97 -9.16
C TRP A 82 9.81 3.09 -10.39
N ARG A 83 9.79 3.69 -11.58
CA ARG A 83 10.16 3.00 -12.80
C ARG A 83 11.65 3.17 -13.13
N VAL A 84 12.22 2.13 -13.74
CA VAL A 84 13.63 2.08 -14.19
C VAL A 84 13.95 3.18 -15.21
N ASP A 85 12.95 3.66 -15.95
CA ASP A 85 13.06 4.77 -16.90
C ASP A 85 13.03 6.17 -16.25
N HIS A 86 13.10 6.25 -14.92
CA HIS A 86 13.06 7.49 -14.14
C HIS A 86 11.74 8.29 -14.34
N GLN A 87 10.69 7.66 -14.86
CA GLN A 87 9.40 8.31 -14.99
C GLN A 87 8.61 8.19 -13.69
N PHE A 88 8.20 9.34 -13.17
CA PHE A 88 7.30 9.41 -12.02
C PHE A 88 5.88 9.05 -12.45
N VAL A 89 5.48 7.83 -12.16
CA VAL A 89 4.15 7.35 -12.50
C VAL A 89 3.27 7.45 -11.27
N ARG A 90 2.26 8.32 -11.34
CA ARG A 90 1.28 8.48 -10.27
C ARG A 90 0.54 7.17 -10.04
N GLN A 91 0.50 6.75 -8.78
CA GLN A 91 -0.27 5.61 -8.32
C GLN A 91 -1.24 6.02 -7.21
N SER A 92 -2.25 5.19 -7.02
CA SER A 92 -3.11 5.29 -5.84
C SER A 92 -3.62 3.91 -5.46
N TRP A 93 -3.76 3.71 -4.16
CA TRP A 93 -4.43 2.56 -3.58
C TRP A 93 -5.68 3.02 -2.83
N TRP A 94 -6.74 2.23 -2.93
CA TRP A 94 -7.85 2.27 -2.00
C TRP A 94 -7.61 1.23 -0.92
N ILE A 95 -7.64 1.67 0.33
CA ILE A 95 -7.37 0.84 1.50
C ILE A 95 -8.66 0.72 2.28
N VAL A 96 -9.04 -0.52 2.52
CA VAL A 96 -10.17 -0.88 3.38
C VAL A 96 -9.58 -1.49 4.65
N PRO A 97 -9.59 -0.78 5.78
CA PRO A 97 -9.20 -1.36 7.05
C PRO A 97 -10.12 -2.54 7.36
N ASP A 98 -9.52 -3.71 7.44
CA ASP A 98 -10.20 -4.85 8.02
C ASP A 98 -10.03 -4.68 9.52
N GLY A 99 -11.10 -4.84 10.30
CA GLY A 99 -10.98 -4.82 11.77
C GLY A 99 -9.82 -5.71 12.21
N GLN A 100 -9.16 -5.38 13.34
CA GLN A 100 -8.02 -6.17 13.84
C GLN A 100 -8.32 -7.67 13.69
N PRO A 101 -7.35 -8.51 13.26
CA PRO A 101 -7.56 -9.95 13.25
C PRO A 101 -7.96 -10.36 14.68
N THR A 102 -9.25 -10.61 14.88
CA THR A 102 -9.77 -11.21 16.10
C THR A 102 -9.21 -12.60 16.06
N GLY A 103 -8.18 -12.84 16.89
CA GLY A 103 -7.49 -14.11 16.94
C GLY A 103 -8.46 -15.23 17.27
N GLU A 104 -8.93 -15.92 16.25
CA GLU A 104 -9.28 -17.33 16.30
C GLU A 104 -8.27 -18.02 15.39
N ILE A 105 -7.18 -18.45 16.01
CA ILE A 105 -6.38 -19.54 15.47
C ILE A 105 -7.21 -20.78 15.78
N ASP A 106 -7.97 -21.27 14.81
CA ASP A 106 -8.49 -22.62 14.86
C ASP A 106 -7.28 -23.58 14.86
N VAL A 107 -7.04 -24.21 16.01
CA VAL A 107 -6.10 -25.33 16.20
C VAL A 107 -6.83 -26.63 15.95
#